data_AF-A0A8S4R772-F1
#
_entry.id   AF-A0A8S4R772-F1
#
_cell.length_a   1.000
_cell.length_b   1.000
_cell.length_c   1.000
_cell.angle_alpha   90.00
_cell.angle_beta   90.00
_cell.angle_gamma   90.00
#
_symmetry.space_group_name_H-M   'P 1'
#
loop_
_entity.id
_entity.type
_entity.pdbx_description
1 polymer ?
#
loop_
_entity_poly.entity_id
_entity_poly.type
_entity_poly.pdbx_seq_one_letter_code
_entity_poly.pdbx_strand_id
1 'polypeptide(L)'
;MRSSVSYILSHAPGESVMSHPDYAQHAQHHASLLVLVKGIGGVLKNFNKLWERIQRVNNIKVTDSSGQVRDIWVRYVRDYPVENNDWGDFQTHRRLLGLITLSKFTNQIELNEVCRVHESLKVKYTNTLYDSRAFMFGPGSNLKKPEQEPETYSAFEDEKSKEKTSLSDKISLPSEQADSLSSCESFPQSSSSTASYSVQEENFTTPSNFKTHALFYGENDPVPDLEQHVADLINSLFWVVESKRLERSREKLEKVSLLVAPFEKRDFV
;
A
#
# COMPACT_ATOMS: atom_id res chain seq x y z
N MET A 1 17.78 38.23 3.01
CA MET A 1 17.63 36.77 2.85
C MET A 1 18.95 36.13 3.28
N ARG A 2 19.04 35.64 4.52
CA ARG A 2 20.21 34.90 5.01
C ARG A 2 19.86 33.41 5.04
N SER A 3 20.77 32.62 4.51
CA SER A 3 20.68 31.20 4.17
C SER A 3 20.47 30.29 5.38
N SER A 4 19.51 29.38 5.25
CA SER A 4 19.21 28.25 6.12
C SER A 4 20.22 27.09 6.01
N VAL A 5 21.53 27.40 5.98
CA VAL A 5 22.59 26.40 5.68
C VAL A 5 23.51 26.10 6.88
N SER A 6 23.36 26.76 8.03
CA SER A 6 24.36 26.63 9.11
C SER A 6 23.96 25.81 10.34
N TYR A 7 22.87 25.02 10.31
CA TYR A 7 22.48 24.19 11.48
C TYR A 7 22.45 22.67 11.22
N ILE A 8 22.88 22.21 10.04
CA ILE A 8 22.87 20.77 9.69
C ILE A 8 24.15 20.04 10.15
N LEU A 9 25.16 20.74 10.67
CA LEU A 9 26.45 20.14 10.99
C LEU A 9 26.90 20.39 12.42
N SER A 10 26.11 19.95 13.41
CA SER A 10 26.61 19.60 14.75
C SER A 10 25.46 19.10 15.64
N HIS A 11 24.96 17.88 15.43
CA HIS A 11 24.16 17.24 16.48
C HIS A 11 25.09 16.38 17.31
N ALA A 12 25.51 16.90 18.46
CA ALA A 12 26.18 16.11 19.49
C ALA A 12 25.16 15.12 20.10
N PRO A 13 25.57 13.92 20.52
CA PRO A 13 24.68 13.00 21.21
C PRO A 13 24.20 13.65 22.52
N GLY A 14 22.93 14.04 22.59
CA GLY A 14 22.31 14.64 23.77
C GLY A 14 21.45 15.89 23.54
N GLU A 15 21.49 16.52 22.36
CA GLU A 15 20.63 17.69 22.11
C GLU A 15 19.16 17.31 21.91
N SER A 16 18.27 18.00 22.64
CA SER A 16 16.83 17.89 22.53
C SER A 16 16.39 18.30 21.13
N VAL A 17 15.93 17.34 20.33
CA VAL A 17 15.41 17.60 18.98
C VAL A 17 14.08 18.37 19.10
N MET A 18 14.15 19.70 19.11
CA MET A 18 12.97 20.55 18.98
C MET A 18 12.39 20.44 17.57
N SER A 19 11.07 20.51 17.45
CA SER A 19 10.40 20.50 16.15
C SER A 19 10.92 21.66 15.30
N HIS A 20 11.36 21.41 14.06
CA HIS A 20 11.73 22.49 13.15
C HIS A 20 10.48 23.33 12.83
N PRO A 21 10.54 24.67 12.90
CA PRO A 21 9.45 25.52 12.43
C PRO A 21 9.22 25.32 10.94
N ASP A 22 8.00 24.95 10.54
CA ASP A 22 7.59 24.86 9.14
C ASP A 22 6.72 26.07 8.81
N TYR A 23 7.35 27.12 8.28
CA TYR A 23 6.69 28.38 7.94
C TYR A 23 5.75 28.28 6.73
N ALA A 24 5.71 27.14 6.03
CA ALA A 24 4.72 26.91 4.97
C ALA A 24 3.37 26.42 5.53
N GLN A 25 3.27 26.16 6.84
CA GLN A 25 2.04 25.70 7.46
C GLN A 25 1.06 26.84 7.77
N HIS A 26 -0.22 26.57 7.56
CA HIS A 26 -1.33 27.49 7.80
C HIS A 26 -2.35 26.82 8.73
N ALA A 27 -3.16 27.63 9.42
CA ALA A 27 -4.18 27.14 10.36
C ALA A 27 -5.15 26.10 9.73
N GLN A 28 -5.44 26.25 8.43
CA GLN A 28 -6.30 25.35 7.67
C GLN A 28 -5.75 23.91 7.63
N HIS A 29 -4.44 23.72 7.73
CA HIS A 29 -3.84 22.38 7.71
C HIS A 29 -4.19 21.54 8.94
N HIS A 30 -4.60 22.14 10.06
CA HIS A 30 -5.06 21.39 11.24
C HIS A 30 -6.31 20.55 10.99
N ALA A 31 -7.09 20.91 9.96
CA ALA A 31 -8.29 20.22 9.54
C ALA A 31 -8.09 19.35 8.29
N SER A 32 -6.84 19.12 7.85
CA SER A 32 -6.55 18.29 6.68
C SER A 32 -5.75 17.04 7.02
N LEU A 33 -6.01 15.96 6.28
CA LEU A 33 -5.21 14.74 6.31
C LEU A 33 -3.89 14.96 5.58
N LEU A 34 -2.81 14.34 6.04
CA LEU A 34 -1.50 14.40 5.39
C LEU A 34 -1.14 13.07 4.74
N VAL A 35 -0.85 13.11 3.43
CA VAL A 35 -0.50 11.94 2.62
C VAL A 35 0.85 12.15 1.93
N LEU A 36 1.73 11.15 2.02
CA LEU A 36 3.03 11.15 1.36
C LEU A 36 2.88 10.51 -0.01
N VAL A 37 3.31 11.20 -1.06
CA VAL A 37 3.37 10.65 -2.42
C VAL A 37 4.82 10.52 -2.82
N LYS A 38 5.29 9.28 -3.03
CA LYS A 38 6.70 9.01 -3.32
C LYS A 38 6.88 8.24 -4.61
N GLY A 39 7.76 8.74 -5.47
CA GLY A 39 8.26 7.99 -6.62
C GLY A 39 9.31 6.99 -6.15
N ILE A 40 9.17 5.70 -6.50
CA ILE A 40 10.12 4.63 -6.16
C ILE A 40 10.44 3.77 -7.38
N GLY A 41 11.61 3.14 -7.42
CA GLY A 41 12.05 2.35 -8.56
C GLY A 41 12.55 3.20 -9.73
N GLY A 42 12.26 2.78 -10.96
CA GLY A 42 12.70 3.45 -12.18
C GLY A 42 12.13 4.87 -12.34
N VAL A 43 12.78 5.68 -13.17
CA VAL A 43 12.32 7.06 -13.45
C VAL A 43 11.00 7.03 -14.23
N LEU A 44 9.94 7.51 -13.58
CA LEU A 44 8.61 7.61 -14.18
C LEU A 44 8.45 8.95 -14.91
N LYS A 45 8.45 8.93 -16.24
CA LYS A 45 8.32 10.14 -17.08
C LYS A 45 7.04 10.95 -16.78
N ASN A 46 5.96 10.26 -16.45
CA ASN A 46 4.65 10.86 -16.17
C ASN A 46 4.44 11.23 -14.70
N PHE A 47 5.47 11.18 -13.84
CA PHE A 47 5.33 11.44 -12.41
C PHE A 47 4.66 12.79 -12.10
N ASN A 48 5.10 13.88 -12.74
CA ASN A 48 4.54 15.21 -12.49
C ASN A 48 3.05 15.28 -12.91
N LYS A 49 2.67 14.63 -14.01
CA LYS A 49 1.27 14.56 -14.45
C LYS A 49 0.41 13.81 -13.43
N LEU A 50 0.90 12.67 -12.94
CA LEU A 50 0.19 11.88 -11.91
C LEU A 50 0.11 12.65 -10.59
N TRP A 51 1.19 13.31 -10.19
CA TRP A 51 1.24 14.17 -9.00
C TRP A 51 0.21 15.30 -9.07
N GLU A 52 0.11 16.01 -10.19
CA GLU A 52 -0.91 17.07 -10.38
C GLU A 52 -2.34 16.51 -10.32
N ARG A 53 -2.57 15.31 -10.87
CA ARG A 53 -3.87 14.64 -10.79
C ARG A 53 -4.22 14.24 -9.36
N ILE A 54 -3.27 13.70 -8.60
CA ILE A 54 -3.45 13.39 -7.17
C ILE A 54 -3.75 14.67 -6.39
N GLN A 55 -2.99 15.75 -6.64
CA GLN A 55 -3.21 17.04 -5.97
C GLN A 55 -4.57 17.67 -6.27
N ARG A 56 -5.16 17.39 -7.44
CA ARG A 56 -6.51 17.85 -7.80
C ARG A 56 -7.58 17.27 -6.88
N VAL A 57 -7.35 16.08 -6.32
CA VAL A 57 -8.21 15.46 -5.31
C VAL A 57 -7.82 15.96 -3.93
N ASN A 58 -8.12 17.24 -3.65
CA ASN A 58 -7.81 17.89 -2.38
C ASN A 58 -8.98 17.91 -1.38
N ASN A 59 -10.19 17.68 -1.86
CA ASN A 59 -11.42 17.68 -1.07
C ASN A 59 -12.32 16.54 -1.54
N ILE A 60 -12.84 15.75 -0.60
CA ILE A 60 -13.87 14.75 -0.86
C ILE A 60 -15.04 14.91 0.10
N LYS A 61 -16.22 14.50 -0.35
CA LYS A 61 -17.43 14.46 0.47
C LYS A 61 -17.69 13.05 0.94
N VAL A 62 -17.67 12.84 2.26
CA VAL A 62 -17.98 11.55 2.87
C VAL A 62 -19.28 11.65 3.64
N THR A 63 -20.18 10.69 3.45
CA THR A 63 -21.42 10.60 4.22
C THR A 63 -21.18 9.73 5.44
N ASP A 64 -21.34 10.33 6.63
CA ASP A 64 -21.22 9.65 7.92
C ASP A 64 -22.39 8.66 8.11
N SER A 65 -22.23 7.74 9.06
CA SER A 65 -23.25 6.81 9.56
C SER A 65 -24.56 7.48 10.00
N SER A 66 -24.50 8.76 10.38
CA SER A 66 -25.66 9.59 10.73
C SER A 66 -26.35 10.24 9.52
N GLY A 67 -25.89 9.97 8.30
CA GLY A 67 -26.40 10.59 7.06
C GLY A 67 -25.89 12.01 6.79
N GLN A 68 -25.00 12.54 7.65
CA GLN A 68 -24.41 13.87 7.47
C GLN A 68 -23.25 13.84 6.46
N VAL A 69 -23.26 14.78 5.52
CA VAL A 69 -22.17 14.93 4.55
C VAL A 69 -21.07 15.80 5.15
N ARG A 70 -19.85 15.28 5.20
CA ARG A 70 -18.66 15.97 5.71
C ARG A 70 -17.67 16.20 4.57
N ASP A 71 -17.11 17.41 4.54
CA ASP A 71 -16.01 17.77 3.66
C ASP A 71 -14.68 17.38 4.31
N ILE A 72 -13.94 16.48 3.68
CA ILE A 72 -12.63 16.02 4.12
C ILE A 72 -11.56 16.64 3.23
N TRP A 73 -10.64 17.36 3.85
CA TRP A 73 -9.52 17.99 3.17
C TRP A 73 -8.26 17.14 3.28
N VAL A 74 -7.46 17.09 2.23
CA VAL A 74 -6.20 16.35 2.20
C VAL A 74 -5.08 17.19 1.61
N ARG A 75 -3.89 17.04 2.18
CA ARG A 75 -2.64 17.64 1.72
C ARG A 75 -1.67 16.54 1.31
N TYR A 76 -1.02 16.75 0.18
CA TYR A 76 0.01 15.86 -0.33
C TYR A 76 1.40 16.47 -0.16
N VAL A 77 2.36 15.64 0.24
CA VAL A 77 3.78 16.01 0.33
C VAL A 77 4.63 14.98 -0.41
N ARG A 78 5.77 15.41 -0.96
CA ARG A 78 6.71 14.54 -1.70
C ARG A 78 7.84 13.99 -0.83
N ASP A 79 8.20 14.74 0.21
CA ASP A 79 9.17 14.33 1.20
C ASP A 79 8.67 14.77 2.58
N TYR A 80 8.88 13.91 3.57
CA TYR A 80 8.42 14.16 4.93
C TYR A 80 9.36 13.52 5.96
N PRO A 81 10.07 14.32 6.78
CA PRO A 81 10.88 13.81 7.88
C PRO A 81 10.02 12.99 8.86
N VAL A 82 10.52 11.83 9.29
CA VAL A 82 9.76 10.92 10.17
C VAL A 82 9.66 11.49 11.58
N GLU A 83 10.64 12.28 12.00
CA GLU A 83 10.75 12.95 13.29
C GLU A 83 9.61 13.96 13.50
N ASN A 84 9.02 14.46 12.41
CA ASN A 84 7.86 15.34 12.50
C ASN A 84 6.61 14.62 13.01
N ASN A 85 6.51 13.30 12.83
CA ASN A 85 5.39 12.52 13.33
C ASN A 85 5.35 12.45 14.86
N ASP A 86 6.50 12.58 15.53
CA ASP A 86 6.58 12.56 17.00
C ASP A 86 5.81 13.72 17.62
N TRP A 87 5.73 14.85 16.91
CA TRP A 87 4.98 16.04 17.31
C TRP A 87 3.49 15.94 16.96
N GLY A 88 3.07 14.84 16.34
CA GLY A 88 1.73 14.65 15.81
C GLY A 88 0.61 14.70 16.85
N ASP A 89 0.90 14.33 18.10
CA ASP A 89 -0.07 14.40 19.20
C ASP A 89 -0.38 15.85 19.62
N PHE A 90 0.58 16.78 19.48
CA PHE A 90 0.38 18.22 19.72
C PHE A 90 -0.08 18.96 18.47
N GLN A 91 0.42 18.54 17.31
CA GLN A 91 0.20 19.20 16.03
C GLN A 91 -0.31 18.16 15.05
N THR A 92 -1.62 17.93 15.06
CA THR A 92 -2.29 16.88 14.28
C THR A 92 -1.99 16.95 12.78
N HIS A 93 -1.80 18.15 12.23
CA HIS A 93 -1.42 18.36 10.83
C HIS A 93 -0.02 17.84 10.46
N ARG A 94 0.81 17.49 11.45
CA ARG A 94 2.11 16.85 11.25
C ARG A 94 2.03 15.32 11.18
N ARG A 95 0.87 14.72 11.48
CA ARG A 95 0.72 13.28 11.43
C ARG A 95 0.59 12.83 9.98
N LEU A 96 1.58 12.10 9.49
CA LEU A 96 1.47 11.42 8.21
C LEU A 96 0.54 10.21 8.33
N LEU A 97 -0.61 10.25 7.66
CA LEU A 97 -1.67 9.24 7.78
C LEU A 97 -1.74 8.28 6.59
N GLY A 98 -1.36 8.74 5.40
CA GLY A 98 -1.43 7.93 4.18
C GLY A 98 -0.13 7.91 3.38
N LEU A 99 0.05 6.83 2.61
CA LEU A 99 1.17 6.64 1.68
C LEU A 99 0.66 6.27 0.29
N ILE A 100 1.09 7.01 -0.72
CA ILE A 100 0.93 6.67 -2.12
C ILE A 100 2.32 6.48 -2.72
N THR A 101 2.60 5.32 -3.30
CA THR A 101 3.82 5.14 -4.08
C THR A 101 3.51 5.02 -5.56
N LEU A 102 4.23 5.78 -6.37
CA LEU A 102 4.22 5.66 -7.83
C LEU A 102 5.52 4.99 -8.24
N SER A 103 5.43 3.86 -8.94
CA SER A 103 6.59 3.03 -9.18
C SER A 103 6.68 2.51 -10.59
N LYS A 104 7.87 2.53 -11.16
CA LYS A 104 8.14 1.93 -12.47
C LYS A 104 9.07 0.73 -12.29
N PHE A 105 8.77 -0.34 -12.99
CA PHE A 105 9.63 -1.51 -13.12
C PHE A 105 9.67 -1.98 -14.58
N THR A 106 10.72 -2.68 -14.96
CA THR A 106 10.92 -3.25 -16.30
C THR A 106 11.15 -4.76 -16.28
N ASN A 107 11.45 -5.32 -15.11
CA ASN A 107 11.70 -6.74 -14.91
C ASN A 107 11.24 -7.15 -13.50
N GLN A 108 11.21 -8.46 -13.24
CA GLN A 108 10.77 -9.01 -11.95
C GLN A 108 11.67 -8.60 -10.77
N ILE A 109 12.96 -8.37 -11.02
CA ILE A 109 13.92 -7.94 -9.98
C ILE A 109 13.58 -6.53 -9.49
N GLU A 110 13.34 -5.61 -10.42
CA GLU A 110 12.92 -4.24 -10.12
C GLU A 110 11.56 -4.22 -9.42
N LEU A 111 10.61 -5.07 -9.83
CA LEU A 111 9.31 -5.19 -9.15
C LEU A 111 9.47 -5.61 -7.68
N ASN A 112 10.29 -6.64 -7.43
CA ASN A 112 10.56 -7.10 -6.06
C ASN A 112 11.22 -6.02 -5.21
N GLU A 113 12.17 -5.28 -5.79
CA GLU A 113 12.82 -4.16 -5.10
C GLU A 113 11.85 -3.02 -4.79
N VAL A 114 10.98 -2.66 -5.74
CA VAL A 114 9.91 -1.67 -5.53
C VAL A 114 8.98 -2.10 -4.39
N CYS A 115 8.54 -3.37 -4.37
CA CYS A 115 7.71 -3.91 -3.30
C CYS A 115 8.42 -3.81 -1.94
N ARG A 116 9.71 -4.16 -1.89
CA ARG A 116 10.54 -4.07 -0.68
C ARG A 116 10.68 -2.63 -0.18
N VAL A 117 10.95 -1.69 -1.08
CA VAL A 117 11.07 -0.26 -0.75
C VAL A 117 9.73 0.30 -0.26
N HIS A 118 8.62 -0.10 -0.87
CA HIS A 118 7.28 0.29 -0.41
C HIS A 118 7.02 -0.16 1.03
N GLU A 119 7.24 -1.45 1.33
CA GLU A 119 7.04 -1.97 2.69
C GLU A 119 8.02 -1.33 3.70
N SER A 120 9.24 -1.03 3.28
CA SER A 120 10.20 -0.27 4.10
C SER A 120 9.69 1.13 4.46
N LEU A 121 9.05 1.84 3.52
CA LEU A 121 8.40 3.12 3.79
C LEU A 121 7.23 2.96 4.76
N LYS A 122 6.42 1.90 4.63
CA LYS A 122 5.35 1.62 5.59
C LYS A 122 5.90 1.40 7.00
N VAL A 123 6.94 0.59 7.15
CA VAL A 123 7.61 0.37 8.44
C VAL A 123 8.15 1.68 8.99
N LYS A 124 8.77 2.51 8.15
CA LYS A 124 9.30 3.82 8.57
C LYS A 124 8.23 4.73 9.18
N TYR A 125 7.00 4.70 8.66
CA TYR A 125 5.91 5.56 9.13
C TYR A 125 4.82 4.81 9.94
N THR A 126 5.10 3.58 10.40
CA THR A 126 4.12 2.65 11.00
C THR A 126 3.34 3.23 12.19
N ASN A 127 3.96 4.15 12.94
CA ASN A 127 3.33 4.76 14.13
C ASN A 127 2.11 5.62 13.79
N THR A 128 2.05 6.21 12.59
CA THR A 128 0.98 7.14 12.20
C THR A 128 0.27 6.75 10.92
N LEU A 129 0.90 5.92 10.08
CA LEU A 129 0.36 5.48 8.81
C LEU A 129 -0.80 4.51 9.02
N TYR A 130 -1.95 4.80 8.41
CA TYR A 130 -3.14 3.94 8.51
C TYR A 130 -3.46 3.20 7.22
N ASP A 131 -3.16 3.80 6.07
CA ASP A 131 -3.44 3.17 4.77
C ASP A 131 -2.36 3.53 3.75
N SER A 132 -2.14 2.62 2.80
CA SER A 132 -1.11 2.72 1.77
C SER A 132 -1.59 2.15 0.45
N ARG A 133 -1.30 2.85 -0.66
CA ARG A 133 -1.56 2.36 -2.03
C ARG A 133 -0.31 2.42 -2.88
N ALA A 134 -0.13 1.40 -3.73
CA ALA A 134 0.96 1.33 -4.68
C ALA A 134 0.43 1.34 -6.12
N PHE A 135 0.88 2.30 -6.92
CA PHE A 135 0.66 2.33 -8.37
C PHE A 135 1.93 1.84 -9.05
N MET A 136 1.82 0.74 -9.77
CA MET A 136 2.92 -0.01 -10.37
C MET A 136 2.80 0.04 -11.89
N PHE A 137 3.82 0.59 -12.54
CA PHE A 137 3.91 0.80 -13.98
C PHE A 137 4.94 -0.15 -14.57
N GLY A 138 4.47 -1.12 -15.38
CA GLY A 138 5.28 -2.19 -15.94
C GLY A 138 5.30 -2.23 -17.46
N PRO A 139 6.18 -3.07 -18.06
CA PRO A 139 6.21 -3.32 -19.50
C PRO A 139 5.15 -4.36 -19.85
N GLY A 140 3.88 -3.97 -19.90
CA GLY A 140 2.78 -4.85 -20.32
C GLY A 140 1.43 -4.49 -19.70
N SER A 141 0.36 -4.74 -20.44
CA SER A 141 -1.03 -4.44 -20.03
C SER A 141 -1.73 -5.58 -19.28
N ASN A 142 -1.09 -6.75 -19.12
CA ASN A 142 -1.67 -7.93 -18.47
C ASN A 142 -0.87 -8.36 -17.23
N LEU A 143 -0.84 -7.49 -16.23
CA LEU A 143 -0.48 -7.88 -14.87
C LEU A 143 -1.71 -8.54 -14.25
N LYS A 144 -1.76 -9.88 -14.23
CA LYS A 144 -2.80 -10.58 -13.48
C LYS A 144 -2.74 -10.09 -12.03
N LYS A 145 -3.87 -9.59 -11.54
CA LYS A 145 -4.09 -9.29 -10.12
C LYS A 145 -3.67 -10.56 -9.36
N PRO A 146 -2.73 -10.49 -8.40
CA PRO A 146 -2.30 -11.68 -7.69
C PRO A 146 -3.54 -12.29 -7.03
N GLU A 147 -3.83 -13.54 -7.39
CA GLU A 147 -4.83 -14.36 -6.74
C GLU A 147 -4.34 -14.57 -5.32
N GLN A 148 -4.86 -13.77 -4.39
CA GLN A 148 -4.55 -13.86 -2.98
C GLN A 148 -5.25 -15.11 -2.48
N GLU A 149 -4.51 -16.19 -2.20
CA GLU A 149 -5.09 -17.35 -1.53
C GLU A 149 -5.80 -16.87 -0.26
N PRO A 150 -7.06 -17.28 -0.02
CA PRO A 150 -7.80 -16.84 1.15
C PRO A 150 -7.05 -17.33 2.39
N GLU A 151 -6.65 -16.40 3.26
CA GLU A 151 -6.10 -16.76 4.57
C GLU A 151 -7.17 -17.58 5.31
N THR A 152 -6.89 -18.88 5.50
CA THR A 152 -7.67 -19.74 6.40
C THR A 152 -7.58 -19.14 7.78
N TYR A 153 -8.62 -18.40 8.16
CA TYR A 153 -8.82 -17.95 9.52
C TYR A 153 -8.97 -19.21 10.38
N SER A 154 -7.90 -19.61 11.07
CA SER A 154 -7.97 -20.62 12.11
C SER A 154 -8.75 -20.03 13.27
N ALA A 155 -10.08 -20.07 13.16
CA ALA A 155 -10.94 -20.00 14.32
C ALA A 155 -10.54 -21.19 15.21
N PHE A 156 -10.08 -20.87 16.41
CA PHE A 156 -9.97 -21.87 17.48
C PHE A 156 -11.40 -22.36 17.76
N GLU A 157 -11.82 -23.43 17.11
CA GLU A 157 -12.98 -24.20 17.56
C GLU A 157 -12.54 -25.31 18.50
N ASP A 158 -13.28 -25.37 19.59
CA ASP A 158 -13.16 -26.20 20.78
C ASP A 158 -13.39 -27.68 20.41
N GLU A 159 -12.43 -28.55 20.75
CA GLU A 159 -12.53 -29.99 20.54
C GLU A 159 -13.29 -30.62 21.72
N LYS A 160 -14.54 -31.06 21.51
CA LYS A 160 -15.05 -32.26 22.20
C LYS A 160 -16.22 -33.00 21.53
N SER A 161 -15.87 -34.21 21.09
CA SER A 161 -16.57 -35.50 21.28
C SER A 161 -17.77 -35.94 20.41
N LYS A 162 -17.50 -37.02 19.66
CA LYS A 162 -18.24 -38.32 19.50
C LYS A 162 -19.70 -38.23 18.96
N GLU A 163 -20.21 -39.10 18.09
CA GLU A 163 -19.94 -40.52 17.79
C GLU A 163 -20.68 -40.94 16.49
N LYS A 164 -20.06 -41.85 15.71
CA LYS A 164 -20.61 -42.98 14.90
C LYS A 164 -21.90 -42.82 14.06
N THR A 165 -21.81 -43.28 12.80
CA THR A 165 -22.51 -44.45 12.20
C THR A 165 -22.35 -44.37 10.66
N SER A 166 -21.52 -45.21 10.03
CA SER A 166 -21.77 -46.57 9.52
C SER A 166 -22.52 -46.65 8.18
N LEU A 167 -22.02 -47.56 7.33
CA LEU A 167 -22.65 -48.20 6.15
C LEU A 167 -22.49 -47.41 4.82
N SER A 168 -22.16 -48.02 3.67
CA SER A 168 -21.85 -49.42 3.32
C SER A 168 -21.49 -49.50 1.81
N ASP A 169 -20.67 -50.51 1.47
CA ASP A 169 -20.74 -51.38 0.28
C ASP A 169 -20.43 -50.84 -1.14
N LYS A 170 -19.34 -51.33 -1.79
CA LYS A 170 -19.25 -52.47 -2.76
C LYS A 170 -19.60 -52.04 -4.21
N ILE A 171 -19.03 -52.50 -5.34
CA ILE A 171 -18.09 -53.58 -5.73
C ILE A 171 -17.78 -53.39 -7.25
N SER A 172 -16.55 -53.75 -7.68
CA SER A 172 -16.05 -54.23 -9.01
C SER A 172 -16.24 -53.49 -10.36
N LEU A 173 -15.10 -53.14 -11.00
CA LEU A 173 -14.42 -53.72 -12.21
C LEU A 173 -15.22 -54.50 -13.29
N PRO A 174 -14.66 -54.82 -14.48
CA PRO A 174 -13.97 -54.04 -15.54
C PRO A 174 -14.40 -54.51 -16.98
N SER A 175 -13.65 -54.14 -18.04
CA SER A 175 -13.45 -54.83 -19.37
C SER A 175 -13.66 -53.86 -20.55
N GLU A 176 -12.59 -53.47 -21.28
CA GLU A 176 -12.11 -54.00 -22.60
C GLU A 176 -13.05 -53.63 -23.77
N GLN A 177 -12.67 -53.33 -25.02
CA GLN A 177 -11.50 -53.69 -25.85
C GLN A 177 -11.58 -52.93 -27.20
N ALA A 178 -10.54 -53.12 -28.03
CA ALA A 178 -10.43 -52.94 -29.49
C ALA A 178 -10.10 -51.53 -30.01
N ASP A 179 -8.84 -51.26 -30.38
CA ASP A 179 -8.08 -51.69 -31.58
C ASP A 179 -8.47 -50.94 -32.85
N SER A 180 -7.52 -50.17 -33.41
CA SER A 180 -7.29 -50.06 -34.86
C SER A 180 -5.96 -49.34 -35.16
N LEU A 181 -5.01 -50.18 -35.53
CA LEU A 181 -3.77 -50.05 -36.32
C LEU A 181 -3.63 -48.83 -37.26
N SER A 182 -2.43 -48.23 -37.32
CA SER A 182 -1.71 -48.01 -38.60
C SER A 182 -0.28 -47.47 -38.36
N SER A 183 0.64 -47.95 -39.19
CA SER A 183 2.08 -48.05 -39.02
C SER A 183 2.92 -46.78 -39.24
N CYS A 184 4.14 -46.88 -38.73
CA CYS A 184 5.32 -46.04 -38.91
C CYS A 184 5.79 -45.92 -40.38
N GLU A 185 6.32 -44.74 -40.74
CA GLU A 185 7.46 -44.62 -41.67
C GLU A 185 8.26 -43.35 -41.36
N SER A 186 9.59 -43.49 -41.44
CA SER A 186 10.62 -42.46 -41.20
C SER A 186 11.03 -41.80 -42.52
N PHE A 187 11.46 -40.53 -42.50
CA PHE A 187 12.72 -39.98 -43.07
C PHE A 187 12.70 -38.43 -43.11
N PRO A 188 13.87 -37.74 -43.15
CA PRO A 188 14.05 -36.37 -42.67
C PRO A 188 14.02 -35.32 -43.78
N GLN A 189 13.67 -34.07 -43.45
CA GLN A 189 13.95 -32.93 -44.31
C GLN A 189 14.13 -31.63 -43.51
N SER A 190 15.22 -30.95 -43.82
CA SER A 190 15.68 -29.71 -43.20
C SER A 190 14.96 -28.46 -43.72
N SER A 191 15.04 -27.40 -42.90
CA SER A 191 14.96 -25.96 -43.20
C SER A 191 13.63 -25.34 -43.63
N SER A 192 13.04 -24.55 -42.73
CA SER A 192 12.90 -23.10 -42.97
C SER A 192 12.64 -22.37 -41.65
N SER A 193 13.55 -21.45 -41.34
CA SER A 193 13.46 -20.52 -40.23
C SER A 193 12.28 -19.59 -40.43
N THR A 194 11.29 -19.67 -39.55
CA THR A 194 10.42 -18.53 -39.26
C THR A 194 10.50 -18.32 -37.76
N ALA A 195 11.35 -17.39 -37.35
CA ALA A 195 11.38 -16.89 -35.99
C ALA A 195 10.05 -16.18 -35.73
N SER A 196 9.04 -16.94 -35.33
CA SER A 196 7.94 -16.40 -34.55
C SER A 196 8.56 -15.97 -33.22
N TYR A 197 8.82 -14.67 -33.08
CA TYR A 197 9.02 -14.07 -31.78
C TYR A 197 7.79 -14.42 -30.95
N SER A 198 7.88 -15.46 -30.13
CA SER A 198 6.98 -15.63 -29.00
C SER A 198 7.16 -14.36 -28.19
N VAL A 199 6.18 -13.46 -28.23
CA VAL A 199 6.06 -12.41 -27.23
C VAL A 199 6.00 -13.16 -25.91
N GLN A 200 7.12 -13.19 -25.19
CA GLN A 200 7.18 -13.78 -23.87
C GLN A 200 6.18 -12.99 -23.03
N GLU A 201 5.06 -13.63 -22.70
CA GLU A 201 4.15 -13.15 -21.67
C GLU A 201 4.93 -13.20 -20.36
N GLU A 202 5.68 -12.14 -20.05
CA GLU A 202 6.33 -12.01 -18.75
C GLU A 202 5.24 -11.77 -17.70
N ASN A 203 4.79 -12.87 -17.09
CA ASN A 203 3.87 -12.84 -15.97
C ASN A 203 4.61 -12.37 -14.72
N PHE A 204 4.43 -11.11 -14.35
CA PHE A 204 4.99 -10.56 -13.11
C PHE A 204 4.15 -10.95 -11.90
N THR A 205 4.82 -11.31 -10.80
CA THR A 205 4.17 -11.71 -9.54
C THR A 205 4.75 -10.91 -8.37
N THR A 206 3.89 -10.32 -7.53
CA THR A 206 4.34 -9.67 -6.29
C THR A 206 4.78 -10.71 -5.26
N PRO A 207 5.81 -10.42 -4.45
CA PRO A 207 6.24 -11.34 -3.41
C PRO A 207 5.14 -11.51 -2.34
N SER A 208 5.05 -12.69 -1.71
CA SER A 208 3.95 -13.05 -0.80
C SER A 208 3.82 -12.17 0.44
N ASN A 209 4.89 -11.50 0.84
CA ASN A 209 4.90 -10.55 1.96
C ASN A 209 4.35 -9.17 1.58
N PHE A 210 4.11 -8.91 0.29
CA PHE A 210 3.55 -7.65 -0.18
C PHE A 210 2.02 -7.66 0.00
N LYS A 211 1.56 -7.21 1.17
CA LYS A 211 0.13 -7.16 1.53
C LYS A 211 -0.56 -5.86 1.12
N THR A 212 0.17 -4.91 0.55
CA THR A 212 -0.38 -3.61 0.18
C THR A 212 -1.27 -3.71 -1.06
N HIS A 213 -2.33 -2.90 -1.10
CA HIS A 213 -3.16 -2.75 -2.30
C HIS A 213 -2.35 -2.13 -3.46
N ALA A 214 -1.88 -2.99 -4.37
CA ALA A 214 -1.19 -2.61 -5.60
C ALA A 214 -2.15 -2.57 -6.79
N LEU A 215 -1.94 -1.55 -7.62
CA LEU A 215 -2.65 -1.29 -8.86
C LEU A 215 -1.63 -1.29 -9.99
N PHE A 216 -1.90 -2.04 -11.05
CA PHE A 216 -0.96 -2.26 -12.13
C PHE A 216 -1.42 -1.61 -13.43
N TYR A 217 -0.50 -0.91 -14.09
CA TYR A 217 -0.75 -0.19 -15.34
C TYR A 217 0.42 -0.40 -16.30
N GLY A 218 0.15 -0.31 -17.61
CA GLY A 218 1.23 -0.19 -18.60
C GLY A 218 1.97 1.14 -18.46
N GLU A 219 3.27 1.16 -18.76
CA GLU A 219 4.13 2.36 -18.57
C GLU A 219 3.56 3.65 -19.20
N ASN A 220 2.89 3.54 -20.34
CA ASN A 220 2.34 4.67 -21.09
C ASN A 220 0.80 4.70 -21.12
N ASP A 221 0.15 3.79 -20.40
CA ASP A 221 -1.30 3.69 -20.43
C ASP A 221 -1.94 4.83 -19.62
N PRO A 222 -3.08 5.37 -20.08
CA PRO A 222 -3.84 6.30 -19.26
C PRO A 222 -4.32 5.58 -18.00
N VAL A 223 -4.28 6.29 -16.88
CA VAL A 223 -4.75 5.81 -15.56
C VAL A 223 -6.07 6.52 -15.23
N PRO A 224 -7.21 6.19 -15.86
CA PRO A 224 -8.45 6.97 -15.71
C PRO A 224 -9.04 6.89 -14.30
N ASP A 225 -8.74 5.84 -13.56
CA ASP A 225 -9.23 5.52 -12.22
C ASP A 225 -8.34 6.07 -11.10
N LEU A 226 -7.26 6.80 -11.42
CA LEU A 226 -6.34 7.37 -10.43
C LEU A 226 -7.06 8.17 -9.35
N GLU A 227 -7.91 9.13 -9.75
CA GLU A 227 -8.63 9.99 -8.83
C GLU A 227 -9.59 9.20 -7.95
N GLN A 228 -10.22 8.14 -8.49
CA GLN A 228 -11.09 7.26 -7.73
C GLN A 228 -10.30 6.50 -6.66
N HIS A 229 -9.14 5.93 -7.02
CA HIS A 229 -8.29 5.25 -6.05
C HIS A 229 -7.74 6.19 -4.98
N VAL A 230 -7.44 7.44 -5.33
CA VAL A 230 -7.05 8.45 -4.34
C VAL A 230 -8.24 8.80 -3.43
N ALA A 231 -9.44 8.98 -3.98
CA ALA A 231 -10.64 9.24 -3.21
C ALA A 231 -10.97 8.10 -2.23
N ASP A 232 -10.86 6.85 -2.69
CA ASP A 232 -11.09 5.68 -1.85
C ASP A 232 -10.05 5.56 -0.72
N LEU A 233 -8.78 5.95 -0.97
CA LEU A 233 -7.76 6.03 0.09
C LEU A 233 -8.16 7.04 1.15
N ILE A 234 -8.56 8.25 0.73
CA ILE A 234 -8.96 9.31 1.66
C ILE A 234 -10.20 8.88 2.45
N ASN A 235 -11.15 8.20 1.81
CA ASN A 235 -12.35 7.65 2.46
C ASN A 235 -11.97 6.61 3.52
N SER A 236 -11.09 5.65 3.18
CA SER A 236 -10.53 4.68 4.13
C SER A 236 -9.87 5.36 5.34
N LEU A 237 -9.01 6.36 5.08
CA LEU A 237 -8.36 7.14 6.14
C LEU A 237 -9.38 7.86 7.04
N PHE A 238 -10.43 8.44 6.46
CA PHE A 238 -11.49 9.08 7.23
C PHE A 238 -12.13 8.10 8.21
N TRP A 239 -12.55 6.91 7.75
CA TRP A 239 -13.20 5.93 8.63
C TRP A 239 -12.28 5.41 9.74
N VAL A 240 -10.99 5.21 9.45
CA VAL A 240 -10.03 4.80 10.48
C VAL A 240 -9.83 5.90 11.54
N VAL A 241 -9.66 7.16 11.11
CA VAL A 241 -9.48 8.31 12.01
C VAL A 241 -10.74 8.57 12.82
N GLU A 242 -11.91 8.48 12.19
CA GLU A 242 -13.22 8.67 12.82
C GLU A 242 -13.50 7.59 13.87
N SER A 243 -13.19 6.32 13.55
CA SER A 243 -13.27 5.21 14.49
C SER A 243 -12.38 5.45 15.72
N LYS A 244 -11.11 5.86 15.51
CA LYS A 244 -10.19 6.19 16.61
C LYS A 244 -10.63 7.41 17.42
N ARG A 245 -11.23 8.41 16.78
CA ARG A 245 -11.82 9.58 17.45
C ARG A 245 -12.95 9.14 18.38
N LEU A 246 -13.84 8.28 17.89
CA LEU A 246 -14.95 7.75 18.66
C LEU A 246 -14.48 6.90 19.84
N GLU A 247 -13.47 6.04 19.64
CA GLU A 247 -12.87 5.23 20.70
C GLU A 247 -12.31 6.12 21.82
N ARG A 248 -11.48 7.13 21.47
CA ARG A 248 -10.95 8.10 22.43
C ARG A 248 -12.04 8.89 23.15
N SER A 249 -13.14 9.25 22.48
CA SER A 249 -14.24 9.99 23.11
C SER A 249 -14.98 9.20 24.19
N ARG A 250 -14.83 7.86 24.20
CA ARG A 250 -15.46 6.95 25.16
C ARG A 250 -14.50 6.55 26.28
N GLU A 251 -13.24 6.97 26.24
CA GLU A 251 -12.27 6.71 27.30
C GLU A 251 -12.65 7.49 28.57
N LYS A 252 -12.56 6.81 29.71
CA LYS A 252 -12.75 7.47 31.02
C LYS A 252 -11.58 8.42 31.26
N LEU A 253 -11.86 9.57 31.89
CA LEU A 253 -10.86 10.61 32.18
C LEU A 253 -9.61 10.07 32.91
N GLU A 254 -9.78 9.06 33.76
CA GLU A 254 -8.69 8.38 34.49
C GLU A 254 -7.67 7.67 33.58
N LYS A 255 -8.04 7.39 32.32
CA LYS A 255 -7.18 6.72 31.32
C LYS A 255 -6.62 7.68 30.28
N VAL A 256 -7.00 8.95 30.32
CA VAL A 256 -6.53 9.94 29.34
C VAL A 256 -5.10 10.34 29.68
N SER A 257 -4.15 9.85 28.89
CA SER A 257 -2.75 10.28 28.98
C SER A 257 -2.63 11.76 28.63
N LEU A 258 -1.88 12.50 29.44
CA LEU A 258 -1.51 13.87 29.11
C LEU A 258 -0.68 13.88 27.81
N LEU A 259 -0.82 14.95 27.03
CA LEU A 259 0.06 15.17 25.88
C LEU A 259 1.48 15.40 26.40
N VAL A 260 2.43 14.59 25.94
CA VAL A 260 3.85 14.65 26.35
C VAL A 260 4.70 14.90 25.13
N ALA A 261 5.43 16.00 25.11
CA ALA A 261 6.26 16.42 23.99
C ALA A 261 7.36 15.38 23.75
N PRO A 262 7.85 15.24 22.50
CA PRO A 262 8.84 14.20 22.19
C PRO A 262 10.10 14.22 23.07
N PHE A 263 10.51 15.41 23.52
CA PHE A 263 11.66 15.56 24.41
C PHE A 263 11.34 15.17 25.87
N GLU A 264 10.11 15.35 26.33
CA GLU A 264 9.68 14.99 27.70
C GLU A 264 9.61 13.46 27.89
N LYS A 265 9.43 12.68 26.81
CA LYS A 265 9.43 11.21 26.88
C LYS A 265 10.80 10.62 27.27
N ARG A 266 11.90 11.38 27.12
CA ARG A 266 13.26 10.90 27.39
C ARG A 266 13.65 10.97 28.87
N ASP A 267 12.89 11.71 29.69
CA ASP A 267 13.19 11.92 31.12
C ASP A 267 12.53 10.87 32.04
N PHE A 268 11.92 9.82 31.46
CA PHE A 268 11.24 8.73 32.19
C PHE A 268 12.07 7.44 32.33
N VAL A 269 13.39 7.48 32.06
CA VAL A 269 14.31 6.33 32.22
C VAL A 269 15.18 6.49 33.45
#